data_AF-A0A959F730-F1
#
_entry.id   AF-A0A959F730-F1
#
_cell.length_a   1.000
_cell.length_b   1.000
_cell.length_c   1.000
_cell.angle_alpha   90.00
_cell.angle_beta   90.00
_cell.angle_gamma   90.00
#
_symmetry.space_group_name_H-M   'P 1'
#
loop_
_entity.id
_entity.type
_entity.pdbx_description
1 polymer ?
#
loop_
_entity_poly.entity_id
_entity_poly.type
_entity_poly.pdbx_seq_one_letter_code
_entity_poly.pdbx_strand_id
1 'polypeptide(L)'
;MTTYDARDLKLQIDPIAFKTLFQIKPLLHAQAILFNWLVIGATIYGCLQYFNPATYVLAVLIIGARMHALAILMHDATHYRFLKNRKWNDLLTNITCMYPVFSSIEQYRDNHLRHHKHLNT
;
A
#
# COMPACT_ATOMS: atom_id res chain seq x y z
N MET A 1 -36.68 7.85 4.03
CA MET A 1 -35.34 7.77 3.45
C MET A 1 -35.27 6.50 2.62
N THR A 2 -35.08 6.62 1.31
CA THR A 2 -34.94 5.48 0.40
C THR A 2 -33.53 4.90 0.58
N THR A 3 -33.43 3.68 1.09
CA THR A 3 -32.16 2.95 1.17
C THR A 3 -31.89 2.35 -0.21
N TYR A 4 -30.99 2.95 -0.98
CA TYR A 4 -30.48 2.34 -2.19
C TYR A 4 -29.56 1.18 -1.82
N ASP A 5 -29.85 -0.02 -2.32
CA ASP A 5 -29.02 -1.20 -2.16
C ASP A 5 -28.12 -1.36 -3.39
N ALA A 6 -26.91 -1.90 -3.22
CA ALA A 6 -26.04 -2.23 -4.36
C ALA A 6 -26.70 -3.22 -5.34
N ARG A 7 -27.64 -4.03 -4.85
CA ARG A 7 -28.50 -4.93 -5.65
C ARG A 7 -29.44 -4.17 -6.60
N ASP A 8 -29.75 -2.90 -6.33
CA ASP A 8 -30.64 -2.09 -7.15
C ASP A 8 -29.96 -1.55 -8.42
N LEU A 9 -28.63 -1.56 -8.47
CA LEU A 9 -27.82 -0.99 -9.56
C LEU A 9 -27.90 -1.77 -10.88
N LYS A 10 -28.58 -2.94 -10.93
CA LYS A 10 -28.71 -3.83 -12.12
C LYS A 10 -27.42 -3.91 -12.96
N LEU A 11 -26.26 -4.02 -12.29
CA LEU A 11 -24.95 -4.06 -12.95
C LEU A 11 -24.78 -5.37 -13.71
N GLN A 12 -24.75 -5.29 -15.04
CA GLN A 12 -24.33 -6.40 -15.89
C GLN A 12 -22.80 -6.42 -15.96
N ILE A 13 -22.17 -7.21 -15.09
CA ILE A 13 -20.72 -7.36 -15.05
C ILE A 13 -20.36 -8.63 -15.84
N ASP A 14 -19.51 -8.49 -16.87
CA ASP A 14 -18.91 -9.64 -17.55
C ASP A 14 -18.09 -10.47 -16.54
N PRO A 15 -18.49 -11.74 -16.24
CA PRO A 15 -17.79 -12.57 -15.27
C PRO A 15 -16.33 -12.84 -15.62
N ILE A 16 -16.00 -12.89 -16.92
CA ILE A 16 -14.66 -13.18 -17.40
C ILE A 16 -13.76 -11.97 -17.15
N ALA A 17 -14.18 -10.78 -17.59
CA ALA A 17 -13.47 -9.54 -17.31
C ALA A 17 -13.31 -9.33 -15.80
N PHE A 18 -14.35 -9.57 -15.01
CA PHE A 18 -14.32 -9.39 -13.56
C PHE A 18 -13.28 -10.28 -12.88
N LYS A 19 -13.19 -11.57 -13.25
CA LYS A 19 -12.24 -12.52 -12.69
C LYS A 19 -10.78 -12.07 -12.85
N THR A 20 -10.45 -11.35 -13.92
CA THR A 20 -9.09 -10.85 -14.14
C THR A 20 -8.66 -9.81 -13.09
N LEU A 21 -9.61 -9.06 -12.52
CA LEU A 21 -9.34 -8.03 -11.51
C LEU A 21 -8.95 -8.61 -10.14
N PHE A 22 -9.25 -9.90 -9.90
CA PHE A 22 -8.91 -10.60 -8.66
C PHE A 22 -7.55 -11.30 -8.71
N GLN A 23 -6.87 -11.30 -9.86
CA GLN A 23 -5.58 -11.96 -9.98
C GLN A 23 -4.49 -11.19 -9.23
N ILE A 24 -3.80 -11.88 -8.33
CA ILE A 24 -2.63 -11.33 -7.62
C ILE A 24 -1.48 -11.17 -8.62
N LYS A 25 -0.93 -9.96 -8.72
CA LYS A 25 0.22 -9.63 -9.58
C LYS A 25 1.45 -9.29 -8.73
N PRO A 26 2.13 -10.29 -8.15
CA PRO A 26 3.21 -10.08 -7.17
C PRO A 26 4.39 -9.29 -7.73
N LEU A 27 4.71 -9.47 -9.02
CA LEU A 27 5.83 -8.78 -9.65
C LEU A 27 5.59 -7.28 -9.76
N LEU A 28 4.40 -6.84 -10.17
CA LEU A 28 4.06 -5.42 -10.24
C LEU A 28 4.12 -4.78 -8.84
N HIS A 29 3.66 -5.52 -7.85
CA HIS A 29 3.70 -5.09 -6.45
C HIS A 29 5.15 -4.94 -5.96
N ALA A 30 6.01 -5.93 -6.22
CA ALA A 30 7.44 -5.88 -5.87
C ALA A 30 8.19 -4.76 -6.61
N GLN A 31 7.88 -4.54 -7.89
CA GLN A 31 8.44 -3.44 -8.67
C GLN A 31 8.05 -2.07 -8.09
N ALA A 32 6.79 -1.92 -7.65
CA ALA A 32 6.34 -0.69 -7.00
C ALA A 32 7.06 -0.46 -5.66
N ILE A 33 7.27 -1.51 -4.85
CA ILE A 33 8.06 -1.42 -3.62
C ILE A 33 9.50 -0.97 -3.94
N LEU A 34 10.15 -1.64 -4.89
CA LEU A 34 11.53 -1.33 -5.30
C LEU A 34 11.64 0.11 -5.81
N PHE A 35 10.71 0.56 -6.66
CA PHE A 35 10.69 1.92 -7.17
C PHE A 35 10.63 2.96 -6.03
N ASN A 36 9.74 2.78 -5.05
CA ASN A 36 9.65 3.72 -3.92
C ASN A 36 10.95 3.78 -3.12
N TRP A 37 11.61 2.64 -2.90
CA TRP A 37 12.92 2.59 -2.22
C TRP A 37 14.05 3.24 -3.03
N LEU A 38 14.07 3.04 -4.35
CA LEU A 38 15.03 3.71 -5.23
C LEU A 38 14.86 5.23 -5.19
N VAL A 39 13.62 5.72 -5.20
CA VAL A 39 13.34 7.16 -5.07
C VAL A 39 13.77 7.68 -3.69
N ILE A 40 13.48 6.96 -2.61
CA ILE A 40 13.93 7.32 -1.26
C ILE A 40 15.46 7.40 -1.22
N GLY A 41 16.16 6.36 -1.67
CA GLY A 41 17.62 6.31 -1.68
C GLY A 41 18.25 7.43 -2.53
N ALA A 42 17.72 7.67 -3.73
CA ALA A 42 18.17 8.75 -4.61
C ALA A 42 17.92 10.13 -3.98
N THR A 43 16.80 10.31 -3.29
CA THR A 43 16.45 11.56 -2.60
C THR A 43 17.41 11.82 -1.44
N ILE A 44 17.69 10.80 -0.62
CA ILE A 44 18.67 10.89 0.47
C ILE A 44 20.04 11.24 -0.09
N TYR A 45 20.51 10.50 -1.11
CA TYR A 45 21.80 10.75 -1.74
C TYR A 45 21.90 12.18 -2.29
N GLY A 46 20.89 12.64 -3.04
CA GLY A 46 20.86 14.01 -3.58
C GLY A 46 20.86 15.07 -2.49
N CYS A 47 20.11 14.87 -1.40
CA CYS A 47 20.11 15.78 -0.25
C CYS A 47 21.47 15.87 0.44
N LEU A 48 22.22 14.76 0.53
CA LEU A 48 23.56 14.74 1.11
C LEU A 48 24.59 15.46 0.22
N GLN A 49 24.47 15.36 -1.11
CA GLN A 49 25.40 16.04 -2.03
C GLN A 49 25.18 17.57 -2.09
N TYR A 50 23.93 18.02 -2.01
CA TYR A 50 23.56 19.42 -2.18
C TYR A 50 22.89 19.98 -0.92
N PHE A 51 23.41 19.63 0.26
CA PHE A 51 22.74 19.94 1.53
C PHE A 51 22.55 21.44 1.74
N ASN A 52 21.29 21.85 1.85
CA ASN A 52 20.86 23.18 2.28
C ASN A 52 19.41 23.07 2.80
N PRO A 53 18.86 24.11 3.47
CA PRO A 53 17.51 24.03 4.01
C PRO A 53 16.43 23.70 2.98
N ALA A 54 16.54 24.18 1.74
CA ALA A 54 15.55 23.92 0.70
C ALA A 54 15.61 22.47 0.19
N THR A 55 16.81 21.93 -0.04
CA THR A 55 16.97 20.52 -0.46
C THR A 55 16.56 19.55 0.63
N TYR A 56 16.78 19.90 1.90
CA TYR A 56 16.29 19.13 3.05
C TYR A 56 14.76 19.09 3.11
N VAL A 57 14.09 20.24 3.01
CA VAL A 57 12.61 20.31 2.98
C VAL A 57 12.05 19.51 1.81
N LEU A 58 12.64 19.65 0.61
CA LEU A 58 12.23 18.88 -0.56
C LEU A 58 12.39 17.37 -0.33
N ALA A 59 13.50 16.95 0.28
CA ALA A 59 13.75 15.55 0.60
C ALA A 59 12.70 14.99 1.56
N VAL A 60 12.34 15.75 2.61
CA VAL A 60 11.28 15.36 3.56
C VAL A 60 9.95 15.15 2.85
N LEU A 61 9.55 16.07 1.95
CA LEU A 61 8.29 15.97 1.21
C LEU A 61 8.28 14.75 0.28
N ILE A 62 9.36 14.52 -0.46
CA ILE A 62 9.45 13.37 -1.37
C ILE A 62 9.44 12.06 -0.58
N ILE A 63 10.26 11.93 0.45
CA ILE A 63 10.34 10.72 1.28
C ILE A 63 8.99 10.47 1.96
N GLY A 64 8.34 11.49 2.53
CA GLY A 64 7.01 11.37 3.12
C GLY A 64 5.96 10.86 2.12
N ALA A 65 5.98 11.37 0.89
CA ALA A 65 5.10 10.87 -0.17
C ALA A 65 5.40 9.41 -0.55
N ARG A 66 6.68 8.99 -0.54
CA ARG A 66 7.06 7.59 -0.80
C ARG A 66 6.69 6.67 0.36
N MET A 67 6.82 7.12 1.60
CA MET A 67 6.35 6.41 2.80
C MET A 67 4.83 6.19 2.73
N HIS A 68 4.07 7.19 2.31
CA HIS A 68 2.63 7.04 2.09
C HIS A 68 2.31 6.02 0.97
N ALA A 69 3.06 6.04 -0.14
CA ALA A 69 2.90 5.05 -1.20
C ALA A 69 3.21 3.61 -0.73
N LEU A 70 4.23 3.42 0.11
CA LEU A 70 4.52 2.13 0.75
C LEU A 70 3.37 1.69 1.67
N ALA A 71 2.74 2.61 2.41
CA ALA A 71 1.58 2.30 3.23
C ALA A 71 0.36 1.85 2.39
N ILE A 72 0.16 2.42 1.20
CA ILE A 72 -0.87 1.97 0.25
C ILE A 72 -0.56 0.54 -0.23
N LEU A 73 0.70 0.23 -0.56
CA LEU A 73 1.07 -1.13 -0.97
C LEU A 73 0.88 -2.13 0.19
N MET A 74 1.18 -1.71 1.42
CA MET A 74 0.87 -2.54 2.58
C MET A 74 -0.64 -2.81 2.71
N HIS A 75 -1.51 -1.83 2.46
CA HIS A 75 -2.95 -2.04 2.53
C HIS A 75 -3.40 -3.22 1.65
N ASP A 76 -2.86 -3.36 0.44
CA ASP A 76 -3.16 -4.50 -0.43
C ASP A 76 -2.63 -5.82 0.13
N ALA A 77 -1.42 -5.79 0.71
CA ALA A 77 -0.83 -6.94 1.40
C ALA A 77 -1.59 -7.34 2.68
N THR A 78 -2.29 -6.41 3.34
CA THR A 78 -3.19 -6.69 4.48
C THR A 78 -4.26 -7.69 4.09
N HIS A 79 -4.74 -7.63 2.85
CA HIS A 79 -5.71 -8.56 2.25
C HIS A 79 -5.05 -9.80 1.61
N TYR A 80 -3.77 -10.04 1.85
CA TYR A 80 -2.97 -11.11 1.24
C TYR A 80 -2.91 -11.02 -0.30
N ARG A 81 -2.93 -9.80 -0.85
CA ARG A 81 -2.88 -9.56 -2.30
C ARG A 81 -1.47 -9.26 -2.83
N PHE A 82 -0.43 -9.36 -1.99
CA PHE A 82 0.96 -9.31 -2.44
C PHE A 82 1.49 -10.71 -2.77
N LEU A 83 1.56 -11.63 -1.79
CA LEU A 83 2.03 -13.00 -2.01
C LEU A 83 1.01 -14.05 -1.57
N LYS A 84 0.97 -15.18 -2.29
CA LYS A 84 0.09 -16.32 -1.96
C LYS A 84 0.43 -16.95 -0.61
N ASN A 85 1.72 -16.99 -0.24
CA ASN A 85 2.14 -17.50 1.06
C ASN A 85 2.03 -16.38 2.10
N ARG A 86 1.14 -16.57 3.09
CA ARG A 86 0.84 -15.55 4.11
C ARG A 86 2.05 -15.17 4.98
N LYS A 87 2.92 -16.13 5.31
CA LYS A 87 4.12 -15.84 6.12
C LYS A 87 5.08 -14.93 5.37
N TRP A 88 5.32 -15.22 4.09
CA TRP A 88 6.19 -14.39 3.25
C TRP A 88 5.56 -13.05 2.90
N ASN A 89 4.24 -13.00 2.68
CA ASN A 89 3.50 -11.75 2.52
C ASN A 89 3.76 -10.81 3.70
N ASP A 90 3.61 -11.32 4.91
CA ASP A 90 3.69 -10.50 6.12
C ASP A 90 5.14 -10.09 6.41
N LEU A 91 6.08 -11.03 6.35
CA LEU A 91 7.49 -10.74 6.59
C LEU A 91 8.04 -9.68 5.62
N LEU A 92 7.82 -9.86 4.30
CA LEU A 92 8.35 -8.93 3.31
C LEU A 92 7.66 -7.57 3.39
N THR A 93 6.35 -7.53 3.61
CA THR A 93 5.63 -6.25 3.78
C THR A 93 6.11 -5.54 5.03
N ASN A 94 6.36 -6.25 6.13
CA ASN A 94 6.90 -5.65 7.34
C ASN A 94 8.26 -5.00 7.11
N ILE A 95 9.21 -5.76 6.55
CA ILE A 95 10.56 -5.26 6.29
C ILE A 95 10.57 -4.08 5.32
N THR A 96 9.80 -4.18 4.23
CA THR A 96 9.92 -3.23 3.11
C THR A 96 8.93 -2.07 3.16
N CYS A 97 7.81 -2.20 3.85
CA CYS A 97 6.74 -1.20 3.84
C CYS A 97 6.37 -0.70 5.25
N MET A 98 6.21 -1.59 6.24
CA MET A 98 5.66 -1.20 7.55
C MET A 98 6.67 -0.71 8.58
N TYR A 99 7.80 -1.40 8.75
CA TYR A 99 8.84 -0.94 9.66
C TYR A 99 9.39 0.44 9.28
N PRO A 100 9.57 0.80 7.98
CA PRO A 100 9.94 2.15 7.59
C PRO A 100 8.94 3.24 7.99
N VAL A 101 7.66 2.87 8.17
CA VAL A 101 6.60 3.78 8.66
C VAL A 101 6.26 3.54 10.13
N PHE A 102 7.14 2.84 10.86
CA PHE A 102 7.05 2.60 12.30
C PHE A 102 5.78 1.84 12.73
N SER A 103 5.34 0.87 11.93
CA SER A 103 4.17 0.03 12.23
C SER A 103 4.40 -1.43 11.83
N SER A 104 3.40 -2.29 11.97
CA SER A 104 3.42 -3.68 11.49
C SER A 104 2.11 -4.06 10.80
N ILE A 105 2.19 -4.98 9.85
CA ILE A 105 1.03 -5.45 9.08
C ILE A 105 0.03 -6.16 9.98
N GLU A 106 0.46 -6.81 11.05
CA GLU A 106 -0.40 -7.47 12.02
C GLU A 106 -1.30 -6.46 12.73
N GLN A 107 -0.70 -5.41 13.31
CA GLN A 107 -1.43 -4.35 14.01
C GLN A 107 -2.38 -3.61 13.06
N TYR A 108 -1.88 -3.26 11.86
CA TYR A 108 -2.70 -2.58 10.87
C TYR A 108 -3.86 -3.46 10.40
N ARG A 109 -3.61 -4.73 10.08
CA ARG A 109 -4.63 -5.68 9.62
C ARG A 109 -5.76 -5.83 10.61
N ASP A 110 -5.45 -5.99 11.88
CA ASP A 110 -6.46 -6.17 12.92
C ASP A 110 -7.39 -4.95 13.02
N ASN A 111 -6.82 -3.75 13.02
CA ASN A 111 -7.61 -2.52 13.04
C ASN A 111 -8.39 -2.32 11.72
N HIS A 112 -7.74 -2.56 10.59
CA HIS A 112 -8.28 -2.31 9.25
C HIS A 112 -9.43 -3.24 8.90
N LEU A 113 -9.31 -4.54 9.20
CA LEU A 113 -10.38 -5.50 8.97
C LEU A 113 -11.58 -5.25 9.89
N ARG A 114 -11.34 -4.78 11.12
CA ARG A 114 -12.43 -4.34 12.01
C ARG A 114 -13.16 -3.13 11.45
N HIS A 115 -12.44 -2.15 10.93
CA HIS A 115 -13.00 -0.97 10.28
C HIS A 115 -13.84 -1.34 9.03
N HIS A 116 -13.33 -2.23 8.17
CA HIS A 116 -14.11 -2.70 7.02
C HIS A 116 -15.35 -3.50 7.39
N LYS A 117 -15.32 -4.22 8.51
CA LYS A 117 -16.48 -4.96 9.02
C LYS A 117 -17.54 -4.03 9.63
N HIS A 118 -17.12 -2.93 10.27
CA HIS A 118 -18.01 -1.97 10.92
C HIS A 118 -17.65 -0.55 10.45
N LEU A 119 -18.18 -0.18 9.28
CA LEU A 119 -17.99 1.15 8.72
C LEU A 119 -18.65 2.19 9.66
N ASN A 120 -17.94 3.25 10.02
CA ASN A 120 -18.40 4.37 10.88
C ASN A 120 -18.64 4.06 12.37
N THR A 121 -17.93 3.10 12.96
CA THR A 121 -17.93 2.84 14.41
C THR A 121 -16.51 2.84 14.96
#